data_AF-A0A5N5XI22-F1
#
_entry.id   AF-A0A5N5XI22-F1
#
_cell.length_a   1.000
_cell.length_b   1.000
_cell.length_c   1.000
_cell.angle_alpha   90.00
_cell.angle_beta   90.00
_cell.angle_gamma   90.00
#
_symmetry.space_group_name_H-M   'P 1'
#
loop_
_entity.id
_entity.type
_entity.pdbx_description
1 polymer ?
#
loop_
_entity_poly.entity_id
_entity_poly.type
_entity_poly.pdbx_seq_one_letter_code
_entity_poly.pdbx_strand_id
1 'polypeptide(L)'
;MVKKRREMEEYEDRQRDKALKKAVGMEMKLAELYSSDYMQDEKKAEAAQVAAVELCLKEMNRRQKLGLAVGGGTQENDAWLNVTEIATALSDLAARYTDQEKYDLALRLYLRALDLLRVEEGDSPSCKQVVLLNDVASAMAGQAQKPIRAADPKKARDQLVDAARQWAQKSIDVAARIQPPVRDQDCDVSCIAATYNLGELAELQGRLKKAEELYNEARSLAKGLNFEEGIAMADSALKRATKK
;
A
#
# COMPACT_ATOMS: atom_id res chain seq x y z
N MET A 1 13.62 -47.29 2.67
CA MET A 1 13.61 -46.51 3.93
C MET A 1 13.87 -45.02 3.68
N VAL A 2 14.99 -44.63 3.05
CA VAL A 2 15.32 -43.21 2.78
C VAL A 2 14.32 -42.52 1.84
N LYS A 3 13.92 -43.17 0.74
CA LYS A 3 12.93 -42.63 -0.22
C LYS A 3 11.58 -42.31 0.45
N LYS A 4 11.05 -43.25 1.23
CA LYS A 4 9.77 -43.10 1.95
C LYS A 4 9.82 -41.99 3.01
N ARG A 5 10.98 -41.77 3.65
CA ARG A 5 11.16 -40.67 4.60
C ARG A 5 11.11 -39.31 3.89
N ARG A 6 11.85 -39.17 2.79
CA ARG A 6 11.84 -37.96 1.96
C ARG A 6 10.45 -37.64 1.41
N GLU A 7 9.71 -38.65 0.95
CA GLU A 7 8.32 -38.47 0.49
C GLU A 7 7.39 -37.97 1.61
N MET A 8 7.60 -38.39 2.85
CA MET A 8 6.81 -37.87 3.99
C MET A 8 7.22 -36.44 4.36
N GLU A 9 8.51 -36.11 4.35
CA GLU A 9 9.00 -34.75 4.60
C GLU A 9 8.45 -33.77 3.55
N GLU A 10 8.50 -34.12 2.26
CA GLU A 10 7.93 -33.32 1.16
C GLU A 10 6.40 -33.16 1.30
N TYR A 11 5.70 -34.20 1.77
CA TYR A 11 4.26 -34.11 2.05
C TYR A 11 3.95 -33.18 3.22
N GLU A 12 4.67 -33.30 4.34
CA GLU A 12 4.49 -32.46 5.53
C GLU A 12 4.74 -30.99 5.22
N ASP A 13 5.82 -30.67 4.50
CA ASP A 13 6.12 -29.30 4.06
C ASP A 13 4.99 -28.74 3.19
N ARG A 14 4.45 -29.54 2.27
CA ARG A 14 3.32 -29.10 1.44
C ARG A 14 2.03 -28.89 2.23
N GLN A 15 1.75 -29.73 3.24
CA GLN A 15 0.58 -29.53 4.09
C GLN A 15 0.72 -28.30 4.97
N ARG A 16 1.92 -28.06 5.50
CA ARG A 16 2.23 -26.84 6.27
C ARG A 16 1.96 -25.59 5.43
N ASP A 17 2.50 -25.54 4.21
CA ASP A 17 2.32 -24.41 3.31
C ASP A 17 0.83 -24.12 3.07
N LYS A 18 0.06 -25.17 2.74
CA LYS A 18 -1.40 -25.05 2.52
C LYS A 18 -2.15 -24.60 3.77
N ALA A 19 -1.78 -25.12 4.94
CA ALA A 19 -2.42 -24.75 6.20
C ALA A 19 -2.15 -23.27 6.52
N LEU A 20 -0.92 -22.81 6.35
CA LEU A 20 -0.55 -21.42 6.59
C LEU A 20 -1.22 -20.48 5.58
N LYS A 21 -1.25 -20.81 4.28
CA LYS A 21 -1.98 -20.02 3.27
C LYS A 21 -3.46 -19.86 3.64
N LYS A 22 -4.11 -20.96 4.05
CA LYS A 22 -5.51 -20.93 4.49
C LYS A 22 -5.70 -20.09 5.76
N ALA A 23 -4.82 -20.23 6.76
CA ALA A 23 -4.89 -19.46 7.99
C ALA A 23 -4.79 -17.96 7.71
N VAL A 24 -3.80 -17.53 6.90
CA VAL A 24 -3.66 -16.13 6.48
C VAL A 24 -4.93 -15.66 5.76
N GLY A 25 -5.44 -16.42 4.79
CA GLY A 25 -6.65 -16.05 4.06
C GLY A 25 -7.91 -15.95 4.94
N MET A 26 -8.05 -16.82 5.94
CA MET A 26 -9.15 -16.76 6.91
C MET A 26 -9.07 -15.50 7.77
N GLU A 27 -7.88 -15.15 8.26
CA GLU A 27 -7.67 -13.92 9.04
C GLU A 27 -7.97 -12.67 8.20
N MET A 28 -7.51 -12.62 6.95
CA MET A 28 -7.85 -11.52 6.04
C MET A 28 -9.36 -11.42 5.81
N LYS A 29 -10.05 -12.55 5.64
CA LYS A 29 -11.51 -12.53 5.44
C LYS A 29 -12.28 -12.15 6.70
N LEU A 30 -11.80 -12.55 7.87
CA LEU A 30 -12.35 -12.09 9.15
C LEU A 30 -12.18 -10.59 9.30
N ALA A 31 -11.03 -10.03 8.91
CA ALA A 31 -10.83 -8.59 8.93
C ALA A 31 -11.83 -7.83 8.06
N GLU A 32 -12.03 -8.27 6.81
CA GLU A 32 -13.06 -7.70 5.92
C GLU A 32 -14.47 -7.80 6.53
N LEU A 33 -14.81 -8.95 7.11
CA LEU A 33 -16.11 -9.15 7.75
C LEU A 33 -16.30 -8.20 8.93
N TYR A 34 -15.28 -8.04 9.78
CA TYR A 34 -15.34 -7.17 10.94
C TYR A 34 -15.44 -5.68 10.56
N SER A 35 -14.77 -5.25 9.48
CA SER A 35 -14.88 -3.88 8.97
C SER A 35 -16.11 -3.62 8.09
N SER A 36 -16.94 -4.63 7.84
CA SER A 36 -18.17 -4.43 7.06
C SER A 36 -19.13 -3.46 7.75
N ASP A 37 -19.95 -2.76 6.95
CA ASP A 37 -20.99 -1.84 7.43
C ASP A 37 -21.96 -2.47 8.44
N TYR A 38 -22.06 -3.80 8.47
CA TYR A 38 -22.90 -4.53 9.41
C TYR A 38 -22.23 -4.77 10.78
N MET A 39 -20.93 -5.13 10.79
CA MET A 39 -20.23 -5.51 12.02
C MET A 39 -19.55 -4.32 12.70
N GLN A 40 -18.89 -3.46 11.92
CA GLN A 40 -18.20 -2.25 12.38
C GLN A 40 -17.27 -2.47 13.60
N ASP A 41 -16.62 -3.63 13.70
CA ASP A 41 -15.70 -3.98 14.80
C ASP A 41 -14.25 -3.79 14.37
N GLU A 42 -13.84 -2.53 14.26
CA GLU A 42 -12.50 -2.15 13.76
C GLU A 42 -11.36 -2.71 14.60
N LYS A 43 -11.59 -2.98 15.89
CA LYS A 43 -10.58 -3.59 16.77
C LYS A 43 -10.35 -5.05 16.42
N LYS A 44 -11.42 -5.83 16.19
CA LYS A 44 -11.27 -7.22 15.74
C LYS A 44 -10.74 -7.28 14.32
N ALA A 45 -11.12 -6.33 13.46
CA ALA A 45 -10.58 -6.24 12.11
C ALA A 45 -9.05 -6.02 12.12
N GLU A 46 -8.57 -5.06 12.94
CA GLU A 46 -7.14 -4.85 13.16
C GLU A 46 -6.45 -6.11 13.70
N ALA A 47 -7.03 -6.75 14.72
CA ALA A 47 -6.45 -7.96 15.33
C ALA A 47 -6.28 -9.10 14.31
N ALA A 48 -7.26 -9.32 13.44
CA ALA A 48 -7.21 -10.33 12.39
C ALA A 48 -6.14 -9.99 11.33
N GLN A 49 -6.07 -8.73 10.86
CA GLN A 49 -5.00 -8.32 9.93
C GLN A 49 -3.60 -8.46 10.55
N VAL A 50 -3.44 -8.10 11.84
CA VAL A 50 -2.17 -8.29 12.57
C VAL A 50 -1.81 -9.77 12.60
N ALA A 51 -2.76 -10.66 12.91
CA ALA A 51 -2.52 -12.11 12.91
C ALA A 51 -2.09 -12.62 11.53
N ALA A 52 -2.75 -12.18 10.45
CA ALA A 52 -2.39 -12.51 9.07
C ALA A 52 -0.96 -12.07 8.74
N VAL A 53 -0.63 -10.80 9.00
CA VAL A 53 0.68 -10.21 8.71
C VAL A 53 1.78 -10.88 9.54
N GLU A 54 1.55 -11.15 10.82
CA GLU A 54 2.52 -11.88 11.65
C GLU A 54 2.81 -13.28 11.13
N LEU A 55 1.78 -14.02 10.70
CA LEU A 55 1.95 -15.35 10.10
C LEU A 55 2.79 -15.27 8.82
N CYS A 56 2.49 -14.31 7.93
CA CYS A 56 3.28 -14.05 6.73
C CYS A 56 4.75 -13.78 7.10
N LEU A 57 5.02 -12.81 7.98
CA LEU A 57 6.39 -12.41 8.32
C LEU A 57 7.18 -13.54 9.01
N LYS A 58 6.54 -14.32 9.90
CA LYS A 58 7.16 -15.49 10.55
C LYS A 58 7.55 -16.55 9.51
N GLU A 59 6.65 -16.87 8.59
CA GLU A 59 6.90 -17.88 7.57
C GLU A 59 7.92 -17.42 6.52
N MET A 60 7.88 -16.14 6.12
CA MET A 60 8.89 -15.54 5.25
C MET A 60 10.30 -15.62 5.87
N ASN A 61 10.44 -15.28 7.15
CA ASN A 61 11.72 -15.38 7.85
C ASN A 61 12.21 -16.82 7.93
N ARG A 62 11.31 -17.79 8.18
CA ARG A 62 11.67 -19.22 8.14
C ARG A 62 12.18 -19.62 6.76
N ARG A 63 11.44 -19.28 5.70
CA ARG A 63 11.81 -19.60 4.31
C ARG A 63 13.17 -19.03 3.96
N GLN A 64 13.43 -17.77 4.30
CA GLN A 64 14.72 -17.12 4.09
C GLN A 64 15.86 -17.86 4.82
N LYS A 65 15.67 -18.26 6.09
CA LYS A 65 16.66 -19.04 6.84
C LYS A 65 16.96 -20.40 6.23
N LEU A 66 16.00 -20.99 5.53
CA LEU A 66 16.12 -22.27 4.85
C LEU A 66 16.58 -22.13 3.38
N GLY A 67 16.84 -20.91 2.90
CA GLY A 67 17.16 -20.67 1.49
C GLY A 67 16.00 -20.95 0.53
N LEU A 68 14.76 -20.98 1.04
CA LEU A 68 13.55 -21.17 0.26
C LEU A 68 13.04 -19.83 -0.28
N ALA A 69 12.30 -19.88 -1.39
CA ALA A 69 11.64 -18.72 -1.95
C ALA A 69 10.60 -18.16 -0.96
N VAL A 70 10.68 -16.84 -0.73
CA VAL A 70 9.86 -16.09 0.26
C VAL A 70 8.40 -16.03 -0.19
N GLY A 71 8.17 -15.76 -1.47
CA GLY A 71 6.94 -16.09 -2.17
C GLY A 71 7.12 -17.36 -3.00
N GLY A 72 6.03 -18.03 -3.35
CA GLY A 72 6.14 -19.27 -4.13
C GLY A 72 4.86 -19.77 -4.78
N GLY A 73 3.74 -19.08 -4.59
CA GLY A 73 2.51 -19.36 -5.33
C GLY A 73 2.70 -19.09 -6.82
N THR A 74 2.88 -20.14 -7.61
CA THR A 74 2.73 -20.06 -9.07
C THR A 74 1.40 -20.69 -9.46
N GLN A 75 0.94 -20.51 -10.71
CA GLN A 75 -0.22 -21.26 -11.22
C GLN A 75 -0.05 -22.78 -11.08
N GLU A 76 1.19 -23.28 -11.04
CA GLU A 76 1.53 -24.69 -10.93
C GLU A 76 1.79 -25.15 -9.48
N ASN A 77 2.11 -24.24 -8.56
CA ASN A 77 2.35 -24.54 -7.15
C ASN A 77 1.72 -23.49 -6.23
N ASP A 78 0.41 -23.57 -6.03
CA ASP A 78 -0.37 -22.70 -5.15
C ASP A 78 -0.36 -23.15 -3.67
N ALA A 79 0.64 -23.93 -3.25
CA ALA A 79 0.69 -24.43 -1.87
C ALA A 79 0.94 -23.29 -0.86
N TRP A 80 1.69 -22.26 -1.26
CA TRP A 80 2.03 -21.11 -0.43
C TRP A 80 1.61 -19.79 -1.09
N LEU A 81 1.61 -18.71 -0.31
CA LEU A 81 1.34 -17.37 -0.78
C LEU A 81 2.38 -16.91 -1.82
N ASN A 82 1.91 -16.23 -2.85
CA ASN A 82 2.76 -15.48 -3.75
C ASN A 82 3.12 -14.10 -3.14
N VAL A 83 4.10 -13.44 -3.73
CA VAL A 83 4.59 -12.13 -3.23
C VAL A 83 3.49 -11.07 -3.25
N THR A 84 2.59 -11.12 -4.24
CA THR A 84 1.46 -10.20 -4.33
C THR A 84 0.50 -10.38 -3.16
N GLU A 85 0.10 -11.61 -2.82
CA GLU A 85 -0.80 -11.90 -1.70
C GLU A 85 -0.20 -11.41 -0.36
N ILE A 86 1.12 -11.59 -0.17
CA ILE A 86 1.83 -11.08 1.01
C ILE A 86 1.85 -9.54 1.02
N ALA A 87 2.16 -8.91 -0.11
CA ALA A 87 2.19 -7.47 -0.23
C ALA A 87 0.80 -6.86 0.06
N THR A 88 -0.27 -7.45 -0.47
CA THR A 88 -1.65 -7.03 -0.18
C THR A 88 -1.97 -7.10 1.31
N ALA A 89 -1.67 -8.21 1.99
CA ALA A 89 -1.91 -8.32 3.43
C ALA A 89 -1.17 -7.24 4.25
N LEU A 90 0.06 -6.89 3.85
CA LEU A 90 0.82 -5.79 4.46
C LEU A 90 0.18 -4.43 4.17
N SER A 91 -0.21 -4.18 2.92
CA SER A 91 -0.84 -2.93 2.48
C SER A 91 -2.18 -2.68 3.14
N ASP A 92 -3.01 -3.71 3.34
CA ASP A 92 -4.32 -3.56 3.97
C ASP A 92 -4.21 -3.19 5.45
N LEU A 93 -3.25 -3.77 6.18
CA LEU A 93 -2.95 -3.36 7.55
C LEU A 93 -2.33 -1.95 7.59
N ALA A 94 -1.50 -1.61 6.60
CA ALA A 94 -0.92 -0.27 6.48
C ALA A 94 -1.99 0.81 6.21
N ALA A 95 -2.98 0.51 5.36
CA ALA A 95 -4.12 1.37 5.08
C ALA A 95 -4.92 1.64 6.34
N ARG A 96 -5.24 0.59 7.11
CA ARG A 96 -5.87 0.74 8.43
C ARG A 96 -5.05 1.63 9.36
N TYR A 97 -3.73 1.45 9.41
CA TYR A 97 -2.89 2.32 10.22
C TYR A 97 -2.84 3.75 9.71
N THR A 98 -2.98 3.99 8.41
CA THR A 98 -3.13 5.34 7.84
C THR A 98 -4.45 5.97 8.31
N ASP A 99 -5.56 5.23 8.25
CA ASP A 99 -6.89 5.69 8.70
C ASP A 99 -6.91 6.01 10.20
N GLN A 100 -6.15 5.25 10.99
CA GLN A 100 -5.95 5.48 12.42
C GLN A 100 -4.86 6.53 12.73
N GLU A 101 -4.32 7.18 11.70
CA GLU A 101 -3.25 8.20 11.80
C GLU A 101 -1.95 7.68 12.45
N LYS A 102 -1.75 6.36 12.48
CA LYS A 102 -0.54 5.66 12.92
C LYS A 102 0.47 5.57 11.76
N TYR A 103 0.82 6.71 11.17
CA TYR A 103 1.60 6.77 9.92
C TYR A 103 2.98 6.10 10.02
N ASP A 104 3.65 6.14 11.18
CA ASP A 104 4.93 5.46 11.39
C ASP A 104 4.83 3.93 11.23
N LEU A 105 3.69 3.33 11.61
CA LEU A 105 3.44 1.90 11.41
C LEU A 105 3.04 1.61 9.97
N ALA A 106 2.18 2.45 9.39
CA ALA A 106 1.77 2.33 8.00
C ALA A 106 2.97 2.38 7.04
N LEU A 107 3.86 3.35 7.20
CA LEU A 107 5.05 3.52 6.35
C LEU A 107 5.96 2.29 6.36
N ARG A 108 6.16 1.65 7.52
CA ARG A 108 6.98 0.43 7.62
C ARG A 108 6.37 -0.71 6.82
N LEU A 109 5.06 -0.86 6.87
CA LEU A 109 4.33 -1.92 6.17
C LEU A 109 4.28 -1.64 4.65
N TYR A 110 3.95 -0.42 4.23
CA TYR A 110 3.95 -0.05 2.81
C TYR A 110 5.33 -0.19 2.18
N LEU A 111 6.39 0.29 2.84
CA LEU A 111 7.75 0.13 2.32
C LEU A 111 8.14 -1.35 2.23
N ARG A 112 7.75 -2.17 3.21
CA ARG A 112 8.00 -3.62 3.15
C ARG A 112 7.25 -4.29 1.99
N ALA A 113 5.99 -3.93 1.76
CA ALA A 113 5.20 -4.43 0.64
C ALA A 113 5.82 -4.00 -0.70
N LEU A 114 6.30 -2.75 -0.79
CA LEU A 114 6.90 -2.20 -2.00
C LEU A 114 8.23 -2.86 -2.35
N ASP A 115 9.06 -3.14 -1.34
CA ASP A 115 10.33 -3.85 -1.53
C ASP A 115 10.08 -5.27 -2.05
N LEU A 116 9.05 -5.95 -1.52
CA LEU A 116 8.66 -7.27 -1.99
C LEU A 116 8.23 -7.25 -3.46
N LEU A 117 7.34 -6.33 -3.83
CA LEU A 117 6.89 -6.21 -5.22
C LEU A 117 8.03 -5.86 -6.18
N ARG A 118 8.93 -4.95 -5.81
CA ARG A 118 10.08 -4.59 -6.66
C ARG A 118 11.01 -5.75 -6.95
N VAL A 119 11.24 -6.61 -5.96
CA VAL A 119 12.08 -7.80 -6.14
C VAL A 119 11.43 -8.78 -7.10
N GLU A 120 10.11 -8.97 -7.02
CA GLU A 120 9.35 -9.87 -7.90
C GLU A 120 9.22 -9.31 -9.32
N GLU A 121 8.92 -8.02 -9.46
CA GLU A 121 8.66 -7.34 -10.73
C GLU A 121 9.93 -7.01 -11.54
N GLY A 122 11.06 -6.85 -10.86
CA GLY A 122 12.31 -6.41 -11.49
C GLY A 122 12.13 -5.09 -12.26
N ASP A 123 12.46 -5.10 -13.55
CA ASP A 123 12.37 -3.94 -14.43
C ASP A 123 10.96 -3.71 -15.03
N SER A 124 9.97 -4.53 -14.66
CA SER A 124 8.61 -4.49 -15.22
C SER A 124 7.58 -4.11 -14.14
N PRO A 125 7.50 -2.82 -13.74
CA PRO A 125 6.61 -2.38 -12.67
C PRO A 125 5.13 -2.60 -13.02
N SER A 126 4.33 -2.96 -12.02
CA SER A 126 2.87 -3.07 -12.16
C SER A 126 2.13 -1.91 -11.48
N CYS A 127 0.82 -1.82 -11.71
CA CYS A 127 -0.03 -0.83 -11.04
C CYS A 127 -0.05 -0.98 -9.51
N LYS A 128 0.22 -2.17 -8.97
CA LYS A 128 0.37 -2.37 -7.52
C LYS A 128 1.56 -1.58 -6.95
N GLN A 129 2.64 -1.45 -7.72
CA GLN A 129 3.78 -0.61 -7.35
C GLN A 129 3.39 0.87 -7.31
N VAL A 130 2.58 1.31 -8.28
CA VAL A 130 2.07 2.70 -8.36
C VAL A 130 1.21 3.03 -7.14
N VAL A 131 0.30 2.13 -6.77
CA VAL A 131 -0.56 2.25 -5.58
C VAL A 131 0.30 2.43 -4.33
N LEU A 132 1.24 1.51 -4.08
CA LEU A 132 2.11 1.58 -2.91
C LEU A 132 2.98 2.84 -2.85
N LEU A 133 3.49 3.31 -3.99
CA LEU A 133 4.24 4.56 -4.06
C LEU A 133 3.38 5.76 -3.62
N ASN A 134 2.13 5.80 -4.07
CA ASN A 134 1.19 6.83 -3.67
C ASN A 134 0.81 6.69 -2.19
N ASP A 135 0.58 5.48 -1.69
CA ASP A 135 0.22 5.25 -0.28
C ASP A 135 1.32 5.69 0.68
N VAL A 136 2.59 5.45 0.32
CA VAL A 136 3.74 6.02 1.06
C VAL A 136 3.66 7.54 1.07
N ALA A 137 3.37 8.17 -0.07
CA ALA A 137 3.22 9.62 -0.14
C ALA A 137 2.06 10.13 0.74
N SER A 138 0.89 9.47 0.69
CA SER A 138 -0.28 9.78 1.53
C SER A 138 0.03 9.69 3.02
N ALA A 139 0.68 8.61 3.46
CA ALA A 139 1.06 8.43 4.86
C ALA A 139 2.08 9.49 5.32
N MET A 140 3.04 9.87 4.47
CA MET A 140 3.99 10.95 4.77
C MET A 140 3.31 12.33 4.81
N ALA A 141 2.36 12.59 3.91
CA ALA A 141 1.56 13.82 3.89
C ALA A 141 0.71 13.94 5.15
N GLY A 142 0.07 12.84 5.59
CA GLY A 142 -0.66 12.77 6.85
C GLY A 142 0.24 13.03 8.07
N GLN A 143 1.42 12.41 8.11
CA GLN A 143 2.41 12.65 9.17
C GLN A 143 2.88 14.12 9.22
N ALA A 144 3.00 14.79 8.06
CA ALA A 144 3.42 16.19 8.00
C ALA A 144 2.39 17.16 8.61
N GLN A 145 1.12 16.77 8.63
CA GLN A 145 0.03 17.53 9.24
C GLN A 145 0.00 17.39 10.78
N LYS A 146 0.64 16.33 11.33
CA LYS A 146 0.71 16.10 12.78
C LYS A 146 1.76 16.98 13.46
N PRO A 147 1.65 17.17 14.79
CA PRO A 147 2.71 17.80 15.57
C PRO A 147 4.01 16.98 15.51
N ILE A 148 5.09 17.61 15.05
CA ILE A 148 6.42 16.96 14.95
C ILE A 148 7.24 17.29 16.18
N ARG A 149 7.71 16.27 16.89
CA ARG A 149 8.65 16.40 18.02
C ARG A 149 10.08 16.39 17.48
N ALA A 150 10.63 17.56 17.21
CA ALA A 150 12.00 17.76 16.77
C ALA A 150 12.58 19.07 17.32
N ALA A 151 13.90 19.24 17.26
CA ALA A 151 14.56 20.49 17.65
C ALA A 151 14.11 21.69 16.78
N ASP A 152 13.87 21.44 15.48
CA ASP A 152 13.26 22.39 14.55
C ASP A 152 12.06 21.72 13.83
N PRO A 153 10.84 21.86 14.40
CA PRO A 153 9.64 21.23 13.83
C PRO A 153 9.29 21.73 12.43
N LYS A 154 9.60 22.99 12.09
CA LYS A 154 9.29 23.56 10.78
C LYS A 154 10.18 22.91 9.72
N LYS A 155 11.50 22.90 9.94
CA LYS A 155 12.44 22.26 9.02
C LYS A 155 12.15 20.76 8.86
N ALA A 156 11.81 20.07 9.94
CA ALA A 156 11.42 18.66 9.89
C ALA A 156 10.15 18.44 9.06
N ARG A 157 9.14 19.33 9.19
CA ARG A 157 7.94 19.30 8.36
C ARG A 157 8.27 19.54 6.90
N ASP A 158 9.08 20.54 6.59
CA ASP A 158 9.46 20.87 5.20
C ASP A 158 10.17 19.68 4.53
N GLN A 159 11.10 19.02 5.25
CA GLN A 159 11.76 17.81 4.77
C GLN A 159 10.79 16.66 4.52
N LEU A 160 9.82 16.46 5.43
CA LEU A 160 8.82 15.41 5.28
C LEU A 160 7.89 15.67 4.10
N VAL A 161 7.46 16.92 3.91
CA VAL A 161 6.66 17.34 2.75
C VAL A 161 7.43 17.17 1.45
N ASP A 162 8.70 17.55 1.41
CA ASP A 162 9.54 17.37 0.22
C ASP A 162 9.76 15.89 -0.12
N ALA A 163 9.90 15.03 0.90
CA ALA A 163 10.00 13.60 0.69
C ALA A 163 8.66 13.00 0.20
N ALA A 164 7.54 13.36 0.82
CA ALA A 164 6.20 12.94 0.36
C ALA A 164 5.95 13.33 -1.10
N ARG A 165 6.37 14.55 -1.49
CA ARG A 165 6.27 15.05 -2.86
C ARG A 165 7.07 14.19 -3.85
N GLN A 166 8.27 13.75 -3.46
CA GLN A 166 9.08 12.85 -4.30
C GLN A 166 8.43 11.48 -4.47
N TRP A 167 7.78 10.94 -3.43
CA TRP A 167 7.06 9.67 -3.52
C TRP A 167 5.82 9.77 -4.42
N ALA A 168 5.02 10.82 -4.28
CA ALA A 168 3.87 11.07 -5.16
C ALA A 168 4.30 11.25 -6.62
N GLN A 169 5.34 12.05 -6.87
CA GLN A 169 5.88 12.20 -8.22
C GLN A 169 6.39 10.86 -8.79
N LYS A 170 7.07 10.06 -7.96
CA LYS A 170 7.55 8.74 -8.38
C LYS A 170 6.41 7.79 -8.74
N SER A 171 5.28 7.84 -8.03
CA SER A 171 4.08 7.08 -8.40
C SER A 171 3.62 7.42 -9.83
N ILE A 172 3.50 8.71 -10.14
CA ILE A 172 3.12 9.21 -11.48
C ILE A 172 4.16 8.80 -12.54
N ASP A 173 5.45 8.98 -12.25
CA ASP A 173 6.54 8.66 -13.19
C ASP A 173 6.62 7.16 -13.50
N VAL A 174 6.33 6.30 -12.52
CA VAL A 174 6.26 4.84 -12.73
C VAL A 174 5.02 4.50 -13.53
N ALA A 175 3.86 5.05 -13.17
CA ALA A 175 2.62 4.82 -13.91
C ALA A 175 2.75 5.21 -15.39
N ALA A 176 3.45 6.30 -15.72
CA ALA A 176 3.66 6.75 -17.09
C ALA A 176 4.42 5.73 -17.97
N ARG A 177 5.15 4.79 -17.37
CA ARG A 177 5.89 3.73 -18.08
C ARG A 177 5.06 2.46 -18.29
N ILE A 178 3.95 2.33 -17.56
CA ILE A 178 3.09 1.14 -17.61
C ILE A 178 2.05 1.33 -18.70
N GLN A 179 2.06 0.40 -19.66
CA GLN A 179 1.16 0.39 -20.82
C GLN A 179 0.19 -0.80 -20.74
N PRO A 180 -0.96 -0.74 -21.43
CA PRO A 180 -1.81 -1.91 -21.62
C PRO A 180 -1.01 -3.09 -22.23
N PRO A 181 -1.30 -4.34 -21.83
CA PRO A 181 -2.41 -4.77 -20.98
C PRO A 181 -2.11 -4.75 -19.47
N VAL A 182 -0.91 -4.34 -19.04
CA VAL A 182 -0.54 -4.29 -17.61
C VAL A 182 -1.18 -3.09 -16.92
N ARG A 183 -1.33 -1.97 -17.64
CA ARG A 183 -2.02 -0.79 -17.12
C ARG A 183 -3.51 -1.10 -16.90
N ASP A 184 -3.97 -0.89 -15.69
CA ASP A 184 -5.37 -1.01 -15.28
C ASP A 184 -5.82 0.26 -14.52
N GLN A 185 -7.06 0.21 -14.01
CA GLN A 185 -7.67 1.31 -13.27
C GLN A 185 -6.89 1.68 -12.00
N ASP A 186 -6.16 0.75 -11.38
CA ASP A 186 -5.40 1.04 -10.16
C ASP A 186 -4.29 2.05 -10.43
N CYS A 187 -3.60 1.94 -11.58
CA CYS A 187 -2.65 2.95 -12.03
C CYS A 187 -3.31 4.32 -12.20
N ASP A 188 -4.48 4.35 -12.84
CA ASP A 188 -5.15 5.59 -13.21
C ASP A 188 -5.71 6.33 -11.97
N VAL A 189 -6.35 5.59 -11.07
CA VAL A 189 -6.84 6.12 -9.78
C VAL A 189 -5.68 6.57 -8.90
N SER A 190 -4.57 5.82 -8.89
CA SER A 190 -3.37 6.21 -8.14
C SER A 190 -2.72 7.47 -8.69
N CYS A 191 -2.72 7.69 -10.02
CA CYS A 191 -2.28 8.96 -10.60
C CYS A 191 -3.13 10.14 -10.12
N ILE A 192 -4.45 9.98 -10.07
CA ILE A 192 -5.36 11.02 -9.54
C ILE A 192 -5.03 11.33 -8.09
N ALA A 193 -4.92 10.29 -7.26
CA ALA A 193 -4.59 10.43 -5.84
C ALA A 193 -3.20 11.07 -5.63
N ALA A 194 -2.20 10.67 -6.41
CA ALA A 194 -0.86 11.24 -6.33
C ALA A 194 -0.84 12.72 -6.73
N THR A 195 -1.54 13.11 -7.79
CA THR A 195 -1.67 14.51 -8.21
C THR A 195 -2.42 15.33 -7.16
N TYR A 196 -3.47 14.78 -6.55
CA TYR A 196 -4.18 15.40 -5.44
C TYR A 196 -3.24 15.61 -4.22
N ASN A 197 -2.47 14.58 -3.85
CA ASN A 197 -1.49 14.64 -2.77
C ASN A 197 -0.42 15.72 -3.03
N LEU A 198 0.06 15.87 -4.26
CA LEU A 198 0.97 16.97 -4.63
C LEU A 198 0.33 18.34 -4.36
N GLY A 199 -0.98 18.48 -4.60
CA GLY A 199 -1.75 19.68 -4.27
C GLY A 199 -1.77 19.96 -2.77
N GLU A 200 -2.06 18.95 -1.93
CA GLU A 200 -2.06 19.10 -0.46
C GLU A 200 -0.68 19.48 0.06
N LEU A 201 0.37 18.85 -0.46
CA LEU A 201 1.74 19.16 -0.10
C LEU A 201 2.13 20.60 -0.51
N ALA A 202 1.64 21.09 -1.64
CA ALA A 202 1.81 22.48 -2.06
C ALA A 202 1.05 23.46 -1.13
N GLU A 203 -0.17 23.11 -0.67
CA GLU A 203 -0.89 23.89 0.34
C GLU A 203 -0.09 23.99 1.65
N LEU A 204 0.47 22.87 2.12
CA LEU A 204 1.28 22.82 3.35
C LEU A 204 2.53 23.72 3.28
N GLN A 205 3.06 23.95 2.06
CA GLN A 205 4.18 24.87 1.82
C GLN A 205 3.73 26.32 1.55
N GLY A 206 2.43 26.62 1.62
CA GLY A 206 1.87 27.94 1.32
C GLY A 206 1.86 28.30 -0.18
N ARG A 207 2.10 27.33 -1.07
CA ARG A 207 2.13 27.53 -2.53
C ARG A 207 0.74 27.38 -3.13
N LEU A 208 -0.19 28.25 -2.72
CA LEU A 208 -1.63 28.12 -3.02
C LEU A 208 -1.94 28.06 -4.53
N LYS A 209 -1.31 28.90 -5.36
CA LYS A 209 -1.48 28.84 -6.82
C LYS A 209 -1.12 27.47 -7.39
N LYS A 210 -0.01 26.90 -6.90
CA LYS A 210 0.44 25.58 -7.37
C LYS A 210 -0.50 24.48 -6.89
N ALA A 211 -1.02 24.58 -5.68
CA ALA A 211 -2.02 23.66 -5.17
C ALA A 211 -3.30 23.70 -6.03
N GLU A 212 -3.78 24.89 -6.37
CA GLU A 212 -4.95 25.07 -7.25
C GLU A 212 -4.75 24.45 -8.63
N GLU A 213 -3.59 24.65 -9.25
CA GLU A 213 -3.24 23.98 -10.52
C GLU A 213 -3.33 22.45 -10.40
N LEU A 214 -2.71 21.88 -9.35
CA LEU A 214 -2.65 20.44 -9.13
C LEU A 214 -4.02 19.84 -8.82
N TYR A 215 -4.87 20.52 -8.04
CA TYR A 215 -6.22 20.05 -7.80
C TYR A 215 -7.10 20.10 -9.05
N ASN A 216 -6.94 21.12 -9.88
CA ASN A 216 -7.63 21.17 -11.17
C ASN A 216 -7.18 20.04 -12.11
N GLU A 217 -5.89 19.71 -12.11
CA GLU A 217 -5.34 18.57 -12.85
C GLU A 217 -5.92 17.24 -12.34
N ALA A 218 -5.85 16.98 -11.03
CA ALA A 218 -6.43 15.78 -10.41
C ALA A 218 -7.93 15.64 -10.73
N ARG A 219 -8.68 16.76 -10.66
CA ARG A 219 -10.10 16.80 -11.03
C ARG A 219 -10.33 16.46 -12.50
N SER A 220 -9.51 16.99 -13.41
CA SER A 220 -9.61 16.74 -14.84
C SER A 220 -9.37 15.25 -15.15
N LEU A 221 -8.36 14.66 -14.51
CA LEU A 221 -8.07 13.23 -14.61
C LEU A 221 -9.24 12.39 -14.09
N ALA A 222 -9.78 12.72 -12.91
CA ALA A 222 -10.92 12.02 -12.33
C ALA A 222 -12.17 12.07 -13.21
N LYS A 223 -12.46 13.22 -13.83
CA LYS A 223 -13.53 13.35 -14.83
C LYS A 223 -13.32 12.48 -16.05
N GLY A 224 -12.09 12.37 -16.54
CA GLY A 224 -11.74 11.51 -17.66
C GLY A 224 -12.04 10.02 -17.42
N LEU A 225 -12.03 9.60 -16.15
CA LEU A 225 -12.30 8.22 -15.74
C LEU A 225 -13.71 8.00 -15.17
N ASN A 226 -14.54 9.05 -15.07
CA ASN A 226 -15.80 9.02 -14.32
C ASN A 226 -15.63 8.55 -12.85
N PHE A 227 -14.53 8.95 -12.22
CA PHE A 227 -14.26 8.62 -10.82
C PHE A 227 -14.82 9.70 -9.88
N GLU A 228 -16.08 9.54 -9.48
CA GLU A 228 -16.86 10.54 -8.75
C GLU A 228 -16.24 10.93 -7.40
N GLU A 229 -15.69 9.97 -6.65
CA GLU A 229 -15.00 10.24 -5.39
C GLU A 229 -13.80 11.17 -5.61
N GLY A 230 -13.00 10.91 -6.66
CA GLY A 230 -11.87 11.77 -7.04
C GLY A 230 -12.29 13.19 -7.42
N ILE A 231 -13.42 13.34 -8.12
CA ILE A 231 -13.98 14.65 -8.48
C ILE A 231 -14.40 15.40 -7.22
N ALA A 232 -15.15 14.75 -6.33
CA ALA A 232 -15.65 15.35 -5.10
C ALA A 232 -14.52 15.79 -4.15
N MET A 233 -13.46 14.97 -4.03
CA MET A 233 -12.27 15.32 -3.25
C MET A 233 -11.56 16.56 -3.80
N ALA A 234 -11.29 16.59 -5.11
CA ALA A 234 -10.62 17.72 -5.74
C ALA A 234 -11.46 19.01 -5.69
N ASP A 235 -12.79 18.92 -5.89
CA ASP A 235 -13.71 20.07 -5.75
C ASP A 235 -13.71 20.64 -4.32
N SER A 236 -13.64 19.77 -3.31
CA SER A 236 -13.56 20.18 -1.91
C SER A 236 -12.25 20.88 -1.59
N ALA A 237 -11.13 20.40 -2.14
CA ALA A 237 -9.82 21.02 -1.98
C ALA A 237 -9.72 22.37 -2.70
N LEU A 238 -10.24 22.50 -3.92
CA LEU A 238 -10.29 23.77 -4.66
C LEU A 238 -11.07 24.85 -3.90
N LYS A 239 -12.20 24.49 -3.28
CA LYS A 239 -12.97 25.41 -2.42
C LYS A 239 -12.19 25.87 -1.19
N ARG A 240 -11.28 25.04 -0.68
CA ARG A 240 -10.40 25.38 0.47
C ARG A 240 -9.23 26.27 0.03
N ALA A 241 -8.59 25.95 -1.10
CA ALA A 241 -7.45 26.67 -1.65
C ALA A 241 -7.79 28.11 -2.06
N THR A 242 -9.01 28.35 -2.54
CA THR A 242 -9.47 29.64 -3.09
C THR A 242 -10.10 30.58 -2.05
N LYS A 243 -10.37 30.10 -0.83
CA LYS A 243 -10.99 30.89 0.26
C LYS A 243 -9.99 31.58 1.20
N LYS A 244 -8.68 31.37 1.02
CA LYS A 244 -7.61 31.97 1.81
C LYS A 244 -6.91 33.07 1.04
#